data_AF-X0PHB5-F1
#
_entry.id   AF-X0PHB5-F1
#
_cell.length_a   1.000
_cell.length_b   1.000
_cell.length_c   1.000
_cell.angle_alpha   90.00
_cell.angle_beta   90.00
_cell.angle_gamma   90.00
#
_symmetry.space_group_name_H-M   'P 1'
#
loop_
_entity.id
_entity.type
_entity.pdbx_description
1 polymer ?
#
loop_
_entity_poly.entity_id
_entity_poly.type
_entity_poly.pdbx_seq_one_letter_code
_entity_poly.pdbx_strand_id
1 'polypeptide(L)' 'MADEAKVAVIPGASFGPGGEGYVRISYAASEVDLKEAVSRIQKFAAERVHA' A
#
# COMPACT_ATOMS: atom_id res chain seq x y z
N MET A 1 -1.15 0.21 7.49
CA MET A 1 -0.08 -0.08 6.50
C MET A 1 1.19 0.72 6.79
N ALA A 2 1.16 2.06 6.88
CA ALA A 2 2.36 2.86 7.13
C ALA A 2 3.08 2.50 8.44
N ASP A 3 2.35 2.37 9.56
CA ASP A 3 2.99 2.09 10.85
C ASP A 3 3.44 0.63 11.02
N GLU A 4 2.66 -0.31 10.50
CA GLU A 4 2.90 -1.75 10.71
C GLU A 4 3.78 -2.35 9.61
N ALA A 5 3.37 -2.18 8.36
CA ALA A 5 4.08 -2.71 7.20
C ALA A 5 5.22 -1.80 6.73
N LYS A 6 5.37 -0.60 7.30
CA LYS A 6 6.38 0.39 6.89
C LYS A 6 6.32 0.72 5.39
N VAL A 7 5.09 0.81 4.86
CA VAL A 7 4.80 1.24 3.48
C VAL A 7 3.80 2.38 3.51
N ALA A 8 4.26 3.58 3.13
CA ALA A 8 3.41 4.75 3.02
C ALA A 8 2.61 4.70 1.70
N VAL A 9 1.32 5.00 1.79
CA VAL A 9 0.39 5.07 0.65
C VAL A 9 -0.44 6.34 0.75
N ILE A 10 -1.03 6.77 -0.35
CA ILE A 10 -1.93 7.91 -0.35
C ILE A 10 -3.36 7.39 -0.39
N PRO A 11 -4.25 7.80 0.54
CA PRO A 11 -5.66 7.43 0.49
C PRO A 11 -6.28 7.85 -0.85
N GLY A 12 -7.03 6.94 -1.47
CA GLY A 12 -7.71 7.22 -2.74
C GLY A 12 -8.75 8.34 -2.62
N ALA A 13 -9.38 8.48 -1.44
CA ALA A 13 -10.30 9.56 -1.12
C ALA A 13 -9.68 10.97 -1.31
N SER A 14 -8.36 11.10 -1.22
CA SER A 14 -7.65 12.35 -1.53
C SER A 14 -7.75 12.77 -3.00
N PHE A 15 -8.22 11.88 -3.89
CA PHE A 15 -8.44 12.12 -5.32
C PHE A 15 -9.92 12.26 -5.68
N GLY A 16 -10.80 12.36 -4.69
CA GLY A 16 -12.25 12.54 -4.86
C GLY A 16 -13.07 11.28 -4.53
N PRO A 17 -14.41 11.38 -4.60
CA PRO A 17 -15.32 10.32 -4.11
C PRO A 17 -15.11 8.95 -4.78
N GLY A 18 -14.71 8.94 -6.06
CA GLY A 18 -14.44 7.70 -6.80
C GLY A 18 -13.22 6.91 -6.30
N GLY A 19 -12.40 7.48 -5.42
CA GLY A 19 -11.23 6.82 -4.83
C GLY A 19 -11.48 6.26 -3.42
N GLU A 20 -12.69 6.36 -2.88
CA GLU A 20 -13.03 5.79 -1.57
C GLU A 20 -12.84 4.27 -1.55
N GLY A 21 -12.21 3.75 -0.50
CA GLY A 21 -11.83 2.32 -0.39
C GLY A 21 -10.57 1.92 -1.16
N TYR A 22 -9.95 2.83 -1.93
CA TYR A 22 -8.71 2.56 -2.68
C TYR A 22 -7.51 3.31 -2.09
N VAL A 23 -6.31 2.94 -2.55
CA VAL A 23 -5.04 3.64 -2.25
C VAL A 23 -4.24 3.85 -3.53
N ARG A 24 -3.43 4.91 -3.56
CA ARG A 24 -2.47 5.18 -4.64
C ARG A 24 -1.04 4.87 -4.17
N ILE A 25 -0.29 4.19 -5.03
CA ILE A 25 1.13 3.85 -4.82
C ILE A 25 1.97 4.55 -5.89
N SER A 26 3.11 5.13 -5.48
CA SER A 26 4.12 5.66 -6.41
C SER A 26 5.05 4.54 -6.86
N TYR A 27 5.33 4.46 -8.17
CA TYR A 27 6.34 3.53 -8.71
C TYR A 27 7.72 4.19 -8.90
N ALA A 28 7.86 5.49 -8.67
CA ALA A 28 9.10 6.23 -8.85
C ALA A 28 10.10 5.96 -7.71
N ALA A 29 10.65 4.75 -7.69
CA ALA A 29 11.64 4.25 -6.75
C ALA A 29 12.52 3.18 -7.42
N SER A 30 13.54 2.68 -6.73
CA SER A 30 14.38 1.59 -7.27
C SER A 30 13.59 0.29 -7.34
N GLU A 31 13.96 -0.62 -8.25
CA GLU A 31 13.32 -1.94 -8.35
C GLU A 31 13.44 -2.75 -7.05
N VAL A 32 14.55 -2.58 -6.32
CA VAL A 32 14.78 -3.21 -5.02
C VAL A 32 13.76 -2.72 -3.99
N ASP A 33 13.55 -1.41 -3.89
CA ASP A 33 12.59 -0.83 -2.96
C ASP A 33 11.15 -1.23 -3.31
N LEU A 34 10.82 -1.28 -4.61
CA LEU A 34 9.50 -1.69 -5.08
C LEU A 34 9.21 -3.16 -4.74
N LYS A 35 10.18 -4.06 -4.94
CA LYS A 35 10.03 -5.47 -4.58
C LYS A 35 9.83 -5.64 -3.07
N GLU A 36 10.58 -4.93 -2.26
CA GLU A 36 10.45 -4.96 -0.81
C GLU A 36 9.09 -4.41 -0.35
N ALA A 37 8.64 -3.28 -0.92
CA ALA A 37 7.34 -2.70 -0.62
C ALA A 37 6.19 -3.66 -0.95
N VAL A 38 6.23 -4.31 -2.13
CA VAL A 38 5.22 -5.31 -2.54
C VAL A 38 5.21 -6.52 -1.61
N SER A 39 6.38 -7.03 -1.23
CA SER A 39 6.51 -8.14 -0.26
C SER A 39 5.86 -7.80 1.09
N ARG A 40 6.12 -6.60 1.62
CA ARG A 40 5.51 -6.10 2.86
C ARG A 40 3.99 -5.96 2.76
N ILE A 41 3.49 -5.46 1.62
CA ILE A 41 2.05 -5.35 1.36
C ILE A 41 1.40 -6.74 1.34
N GLN A 42 2.00 -7.71 0.66
CA GLN A 42 1.48 -9.08 0.59
C GLN A 42 1.36 -9.70 1.97
N LYS A 43 2.41 -9.58 2.80
CA LYS A 43 2.38 -10.08 4.19
C LYS A 43 1.30 -9.40 5.03
N PHE A 44 1.24 -8.08 4.99
CA PHE A 44 0.25 -7.29 5.74
C PHE A 44 -1.20 -7.64 5.35
N ALA A 45 -1.44 -7.88 4.05
CA ALA A 45 -2.74 -8.27 3.54
C ALA A 45 -3.11 -9.70 3.95
N ALA A 46 -2.18 -10.66 3.86
CA ALA A 46 -2.44 -12.05 4.24
C ALA A 46 -2.86 -12.18 5.71
N GLU A 47 -2.29 -11.37 6.61
CA GLU A 47 -2.64 -11.34 8.04
C GLU A 47 -4.06 -10.78 8.31
N ARG A 48 -4.69 -10.12 7.33
CA ARG A 48 -5.96 -9.38 7.51
C ARG A 48 -7.10 -9.86 6.62
N VAL A 49 -6.80 -10.45 5.48
CA VAL A 49 -7.81 -10.98 4.54
C VAL A 49 -8.43 -12.29 5.05
N HIS A 50 -7.83 -12.90 6.07
CA HIS A 50 -8.35 -14.10 6.75
C HIS A 50 -8.82 -13.85 8.19
N ALA A 51 -8.93 -12.59 8.63
CA ALA A 51 -9.38 -12.19 9.96
C ALA A 51 -10.88 -11.87 9.98
#